data_AF-A0A835NTX0-F1
#
_entry.id   AF-A0A835NTX0-F1
#
_cell.length_a   1.000
_cell.length_b   1.000
_cell.length_c   1.000
_cell.angle_alpha   90.00
_cell.angle_beta   90.00
_cell.angle_gamma   90.00
#
_symmetry.space_group_name_H-M   'P 1'
#
loop_
_entity.id
_entity.type
_entity.pdbx_description
1 polymer ?
#
loop_
_entity_poly.entity_id
_entity_poly.type
_entity_poly.pdbx_seq_one_letter_code
_entity_poly.pdbx_strand_id
1 'polypeptide(L)'
;MGLESPSHALRADADPWASSATTTCVTLAEPHRYDRDLEIILYPCEPHSPHLLIEDGTMTYPEYEAHIRSRRDYMRIARKDSSGERQVAFVQKRFHKDIFPNPVLMLNFCPAVEGVPGDLQSVTREILFLIDRSDTSSGPDLDKVKEALLVALKSLPSGTLLNLASFGADIKPLFPSSRLCSNETLRRACEHLGGLRVDPGGTNLLAALGWALAQPLHHGYPRQLFLFTSAAVGNASRILRLVRRQASTVRCFSFGMGSRACRRLLKAIARVSRGRAEFLSPAERLQPKLIKSLKKAIEPAISDITIDWYVPDSMEALLSPTELPALYPGDRLISYCVLYSITCFGDRRPLVRPALPGEDGTVPVLLPQLGG
;
A
#
# COMPACT_ATOMS: atom_id res chain seq x y z
N MET A 1 9.76 3.34 -27.25
CA MET A 1 9.89 3.98 -25.93
C MET A 1 10.88 5.13 -26.07
N GLY A 2 10.54 6.34 -25.62
CA GLY A 2 11.50 7.43 -25.47
C GLY A 2 12.20 7.35 -24.12
N LEU A 3 13.44 7.82 -24.03
CA LEU A 3 14.26 7.82 -22.83
C LEU A 3 14.94 9.17 -22.69
N GLU A 4 14.89 9.75 -21.49
CA GLU A 4 15.56 11.00 -21.15
C GLU A 4 16.12 10.91 -19.74
N SER A 5 17.21 11.62 -19.47
CA SER A 5 17.68 11.85 -18.11
C SER A 5 18.16 13.29 -17.97
N PRO A 6 17.55 14.08 -17.09
CA PRO A 6 18.01 15.44 -16.79
C PRO A 6 19.25 15.44 -15.89
N SER A 7 19.62 14.28 -15.31
CA SER A 7 20.62 14.17 -14.24
C SER A 7 21.98 13.65 -14.73
N HIS A 8 21.95 12.65 -15.61
CA HIS A 8 23.11 11.88 -16.09
C HIS A 8 23.00 11.58 -17.58
N ALA A 9 24.14 11.51 -18.27
CA ALA A 9 24.17 11.04 -19.65
C ALA A 9 23.90 9.52 -19.69
N LEU A 10 22.97 9.11 -20.56
CA LEU A 10 22.57 7.72 -20.74
C LEU A 10 23.06 7.18 -22.08
N ARG A 11 23.26 5.87 -22.15
CA ARG A 11 23.37 5.09 -23.37
C ARG A 11 22.20 4.12 -23.40
N ALA A 12 21.51 4.09 -24.53
CA ALA A 12 20.42 3.15 -24.77
C ALA A 12 20.88 2.19 -25.86
N ASP A 13 21.09 0.94 -25.48
CA ASP A 13 21.51 -0.12 -26.39
C ASP A 13 20.33 -1.06 -26.63
N ALA A 14 20.17 -1.50 -27.88
CA ALA A 14 19.34 -2.63 -28.23
C ALA A 14 20.26 -3.83 -28.51
N ASP A 15 19.84 -5.03 -28.14
CA ASP A 15 20.57 -6.24 -28.52
C ASP A 15 20.67 -6.27 -30.06
N PRO A 16 21.88 -6.41 -30.65
CA PRO A 16 22.08 -6.46 -32.10
C PRO A 16 21.24 -7.55 -32.81
N TRP A 17 20.78 -8.56 -32.06
CA TRP A 17 20.03 -9.70 -32.55
C TRP A 17 18.55 -9.68 -32.13
N ALA A 18 18.09 -8.63 -31.46
CA ALA A 18 16.69 -8.51 -31.06
C ALA A 18 15.79 -8.40 -32.31
N SER A 19 14.92 -9.40 -32.48
CA SER A 19 13.84 -9.38 -33.48
C SER A 19 12.68 -8.45 -33.09
N SER A 20 12.69 -7.91 -31.87
CA SER A 20 11.68 -7.00 -31.32
C SER A 20 12.31 -6.03 -30.31
N ALA A 21 11.94 -4.74 -30.37
CA ALA A 21 12.38 -3.70 -29.44
C ALA A 21 11.64 -3.75 -28.09
N THR A 22 11.32 -4.95 -27.60
CA THR A 22 10.61 -5.17 -26.32
C THR A 22 11.50 -4.96 -25.10
N THR A 23 12.82 -5.08 -25.28
CA THR A 23 13.81 -4.85 -24.22
C THR A 23 14.77 -3.75 -24.66
N THR A 24 15.07 -2.83 -23.75
CA THR A 24 16.05 -1.76 -23.97
C THR A 24 17.02 -1.77 -22.80
N CYS A 25 18.30 -1.91 -23.07
CA CYS A 25 19.34 -1.81 -22.06
C CYS A 25 19.71 -0.33 -21.89
N VAL A 26 19.61 0.19 -20.67
CA VAL A 26 19.98 1.57 -20.36
C VAL A 26 21.18 1.54 -19.43
N THR A 27 22.29 2.11 -19.88
CA THR A 27 23.51 2.24 -19.08
C THR A 27 23.85 3.71 -18.89
N LEU A 28 24.55 4.03 -17.79
CA LEU A 28 25.12 5.37 -17.63
C LEU A 28 26.32 5.50 -18.57
N ALA A 29 26.42 6.64 -19.27
CA ALA A 29 27.57 6.91 -20.12
C ALA A 29 28.87 7.06 -19.33
N GLU A 30 28.77 7.42 -18.05
CA GLU A 30 29.86 7.54 -17.08
C GLU A 30 29.46 6.89 -15.74
N PRO A 31 30.40 6.33 -14.96
CA PRO A 31 30.11 5.78 -13.65
C PRO A 31 29.43 6.79 -12.71
N HIS A 32 28.41 6.35 -11.98
CA HIS A 32 27.71 7.18 -11.02
C HIS A 32 28.63 7.61 -9.87
N ARG A 33 28.71 8.93 -9.59
CA ARG A 33 29.56 9.49 -8.54
C ARG A 33 28.90 9.55 -7.16
N TYR A 34 27.61 9.25 -7.08
CA TYR A 34 26.80 9.26 -5.85
C TYR A 34 26.75 10.63 -5.15
N ASP A 35 26.92 11.70 -5.92
CA ASP A 35 26.85 13.09 -5.49
C ASP A 35 25.45 13.70 -5.68
N ARG A 36 24.58 13.04 -6.46
CA ARG A 36 23.18 13.41 -6.72
C ARG A 36 22.34 12.18 -7.08
N ASP A 37 21.02 12.34 -7.09
CA ASP A 37 20.08 11.29 -7.49
C ASP A 37 20.12 11.06 -9.01
N LEU A 38 19.97 9.79 -9.41
CA LEU A 38 19.76 9.40 -10.80
C LEU A 38 18.27 9.52 -11.15
N GLU A 39 17.95 10.40 -12.08
CA GLU A 39 16.61 10.58 -12.63
C GLU A 39 16.58 10.08 -14.07
N ILE A 40 15.73 9.09 -14.34
CA ILE A 40 15.46 8.54 -15.66
C ILE A 40 13.96 8.71 -15.95
N ILE A 41 13.64 9.34 -17.07
CA ILE A 41 12.29 9.57 -17.55
C ILE A 41 12.04 8.63 -18.74
N LEU A 42 11.04 7.77 -18.58
CA LEU A 42 10.60 6.83 -19.61
C LEU A 42 9.32 7.34 -20.26
N TYR A 43 9.29 7.32 -21.59
CA TYR A 43 8.12 7.63 -22.41
C TYR A 43 7.65 6.33 -23.12
N PRO A 44 6.95 5.44 -22.39
CA PRO A 44 6.43 4.21 -22.97
C PRO A 44 5.31 4.48 -23.99
N CYS A 45 5.21 3.62 -25.01
CA CYS A 45 4.12 3.68 -25.99
C CYS A 45 2.77 3.31 -25.36
N GLU A 46 2.79 2.44 -24.34
CA GLU A 46 1.61 2.00 -23.59
C GLU A 46 1.76 2.37 -22.11
N PRO A 47 1.60 3.65 -21.71
CA PRO A 47 1.89 4.12 -20.35
C PRO A 47 1.05 3.48 -19.24
N HIS A 48 -0.05 2.82 -19.62
CA HIS A 48 -0.96 2.14 -18.71
C HIS A 48 -0.73 0.64 -18.62
N SER A 49 0.22 0.09 -19.38
CA SER A 49 0.68 -1.29 -19.24
C SER A 49 1.70 -1.39 -18.10
N PRO A 50 1.79 -2.52 -17.37
CA PRO A 50 2.86 -2.74 -16.39
C PRO A 50 4.23 -2.80 -17.08
N HIS A 51 5.22 -2.11 -16.53
CA HIS A 51 6.59 -2.11 -17.02
C HIS A 51 7.52 -2.73 -15.97
N LEU A 52 8.39 -3.62 -16.41
CA LEU A 52 9.40 -4.25 -15.57
C LEU A 52 10.77 -3.66 -15.90
N LEU A 53 11.47 -3.18 -14.88
CA LEU A 53 12.88 -2.82 -14.97
C LEU A 53 13.69 -3.81 -14.17
N ILE A 54 14.88 -4.15 -14.66
CA ILE A 54 15.81 -5.07 -14.00
C ILE A 54 17.13 -4.33 -13.82
N GLU A 55 17.61 -4.29 -12.60
CA GLU A 55 18.97 -3.90 -12.28
C GLU A 55 19.72 -5.15 -11.83
N ASP A 56 20.80 -5.47 -12.54
CA ASP A 56 21.65 -6.60 -12.18
C ASP A 56 22.39 -6.30 -10.88
N GLY A 57 22.57 -7.33 -10.06
CA GLY A 57 23.35 -7.23 -8.83
C GLY A 57 24.83 -7.02 -9.12
N THR A 58 25.55 -6.46 -8.15
CA THR A 58 27.02 -6.31 -8.23
C THR A 58 27.78 -7.64 -8.15
N MET A 59 27.09 -8.73 -7.83
CA MET A 59 27.65 -10.08 -7.73
C MET A 59 26.83 -11.06 -8.57
N THR A 60 27.51 -12.03 -9.16
CA THR A 60 26.87 -13.23 -9.69
C THR A 60 26.34 -14.11 -8.54
N TYR A 61 25.39 -15.01 -8.82
CA TYR A 61 24.86 -15.91 -7.79
C TYR A 61 25.94 -16.71 -7.03
N PRO A 62 26.97 -17.28 -7.68
CA PRO A 62 28.05 -17.98 -6.97
C PRO A 62 28.90 -17.07 -6.08
N GLU A 63 29.16 -15.83 -6.50
CA GLU A 63 29.91 -14.86 -5.70
C GLU A 63 29.12 -14.43 -4.47
N TYR A 64 27.81 -14.20 -4.63
CA TYR A 64 26.92 -13.89 -3.52
C TYR A 64 26.83 -15.05 -2.52
N GLU A 65 26.74 -16.29 -3.00
CA GLU A 65 26.78 -17.47 -2.15
C GLU A 65 28.07 -17.53 -1.31
N ALA A 66 29.23 -17.40 -1.96
CA ALA A 66 30.51 -17.40 -1.27
C ALA A 66 30.61 -16.26 -0.24
N HIS A 67 30.11 -15.08 -0.59
CA HIS A 67 30.02 -13.94 0.30
C HIS A 67 29.23 -14.27 1.57
N ILE A 68 28.01 -14.81 1.44
CA ILE A 68 27.16 -15.18 2.58
C ILE A 68 27.78 -16.28 3.42
N ARG A 69 28.30 -17.35 2.79
CA ARG A 69 28.93 -18.48 3.48
C ARG A 69 30.16 -18.08 4.29
N SER A 70 30.90 -17.06 3.85
CA SER A 70 32.07 -16.54 4.56
C SER A 70 31.73 -15.81 5.87
N ARG A 71 30.46 -15.44 6.08
CA ARG A 71 30.08 -14.63 7.24
C ARG A 71 30.05 -15.44 8.54
N ARG A 72 30.55 -14.84 9.62
CA ARG A 72 30.59 -15.46 10.96
C ARG A 72 29.20 -15.78 11.53
N ASP A 73 28.22 -14.92 11.27
CA ASP A 73 26.82 -15.11 11.70
C ASP A 73 26.16 -16.28 10.96
N TYR A 74 26.37 -16.38 9.64
CA TYR A 74 25.92 -17.50 8.83
C TYR A 74 26.54 -18.83 9.29
N MET A 75 27.88 -18.88 9.44
CA MET A 75 28.59 -20.10 9.84
C MET A 75 28.08 -20.69 11.15
N ARG A 76 27.66 -19.86 12.11
CA ARG A 76 27.08 -20.32 13.38
C ARG A 76 25.74 -21.01 13.20
N ILE A 77 24.93 -20.54 12.25
CA ILE A 77 23.63 -21.11 11.93
C ILE A 77 23.82 -22.40 11.15
N ALA A 78 24.65 -22.38 10.09
CA ALA A 78 24.94 -23.54 9.26
C ALA A 78 25.48 -24.72 10.07
N ARG A 79 26.35 -24.48 11.07
CA ARG A 79 26.84 -25.54 11.98
C ARG A 79 25.77 -26.21 12.84
N LYS A 80 24.64 -25.54 13.07
CA LYS A 80 23.55 -26.00 13.96
C LYS A 80 22.30 -26.40 13.19
N ASP A 81 22.32 -26.31 11.87
CA ASP A 81 21.17 -26.50 11.02
C ASP A 81 21.31 -27.77 10.19
N SER A 82 20.53 -28.78 10.53
CA SER A 82 20.53 -30.08 9.85
C SER A 82 19.56 -30.14 8.67
N SER A 83 18.60 -29.20 8.55
CA SER A 83 17.56 -29.21 7.51
C SER A 83 17.79 -28.22 6.37
N GLY A 84 18.66 -27.22 6.56
CA GLY A 84 18.88 -26.13 5.59
C GLY A 84 17.83 -25.01 5.67
N GLU A 85 16.70 -25.24 6.34
CA GLU A 85 15.63 -24.24 6.50
C GLU A 85 16.10 -23.00 7.25
N ARG A 86 16.97 -23.15 8.26
CA ARG A 86 17.49 -21.99 9.02
C ARG A 86 18.50 -21.21 8.21
N GLN A 87 19.22 -21.86 7.30
CA GLN A 87 20.10 -21.21 6.34
C GLN A 87 19.29 -20.37 5.33
N VAL A 88 18.23 -20.93 4.75
CA VAL A 88 17.31 -20.20 3.85
C VAL A 88 16.66 -19.02 4.57
N ALA A 89 16.11 -19.24 5.78
CA ALA A 89 15.50 -18.18 6.57
C ALA A 89 16.48 -17.06 6.98
N PHE A 90 17.79 -17.38 7.08
CA PHE A 90 18.81 -16.35 7.30
C PHE A 90 18.98 -15.45 6.08
N VAL A 91 19.07 -16.03 4.88
CA VAL A 91 19.19 -15.27 3.62
C VAL A 91 17.94 -14.43 3.40
N GLN A 92 16.75 -15.01 3.58
CA GLN A 92 15.47 -14.27 3.55
C GLN A 92 15.51 -13.06 4.47
N LYS A 93 15.91 -13.19 5.73
CA LYS A 93 15.97 -12.04 6.66
C LYS A 93 16.95 -10.94 6.26
N ARG A 94 17.82 -11.18 5.29
CA ARG A 94 18.83 -10.22 4.81
C ARG A 94 18.46 -9.53 3.52
N PHE A 95 17.33 -9.84 2.88
CA PHE A 95 16.97 -9.25 1.58
C PHE A 95 17.08 -7.71 1.56
N HIS A 96 16.63 -7.04 2.62
CA HIS A 96 16.66 -5.57 2.74
C HIS A 96 18.06 -4.99 3.00
N LYS A 97 19.04 -5.84 3.31
CA LYS A 97 20.45 -5.47 3.55
C LYS A 97 21.33 -5.78 2.35
N ASP A 98 20.96 -6.82 1.60
CA ASP A 98 21.73 -7.36 0.49
C ASP A 98 21.03 -7.04 -0.84
N ILE A 99 20.50 -5.81 -0.99
CA ILE A 99 19.85 -5.34 -2.22
C ILE A 99 20.90 -5.21 -3.34
N PHE A 100 22.02 -4.52 -3.10
CA PHE A 100 23.04 -4.25 -4.13
C PHE A 100 23.75 -5.50 -4.71
N PRO A 101 24.02 -6.56 -3.94
CA PRO A 101 24.64 -7.77 -4.49
C PRO A 101 23.71 -8.62 -5.36
N ASN A 102 22.39 -8.46 -5.26
CA ASN A 102 21.41 -9.32 -5.92
C ASN A 102 20.67 -8.56 -7.03
N PRO A 103 20.18 -9.25 -8.08
CA PRO A 103 19.32 -8.63 -9.06
C PRO A 103 18.02 -8.11 -8.44
N VAL A 104 17.63 -6.91 -8.84
CA VAL A 104 16.41 -6.24 -8.37
C VAL A 104 15.49 -5.95 -9.55
N LEU A 105 14.27 -6.43 -9.43
CA LEU A 105 13.17 -6.09 -10.32
C LEU A 105 12.40 -4.90 -9.76
N MET A 106 12.03 -3.94 -10.61
CA MET A 106 11.07 -2.90 -10.31
C MET A 106 9.87 -3.02 -11.26
N LEU A 107 8.70 -3.29 -10.71
CA LEU A 107 7.43 -3.18 -11.41
C LEU A 107 6.90 -1.75 -11.26
N ASN A 108 6.67 -1.08 -12.40
CA ASN A 108 6.00 0.22 -12.46
C ASN A 108 4.69 0.09 -13.23
N PHE A 109 3.58 0.49 -12.60
CA PHE A 109 2.25 0.41 -13.19
C PHE A 109 1.43 1.66 -12.88
N CYS A 110 0.94 2.32 -13.93
CA CYS A 110 0.14 3.52 -13.86
C CYS A 110 -1.23 3.25 -14.51
N PRO A 111 -2.21 2.69 -13.79
CA PRO A 111 -3.47 2.29 -14.41
C PRO A 111 -4.25 3.48 -14.97
N ALA A 112 -4.89 3.29 -16.13
CA ALA A 112 -5.93 4.20 -16.61
C ALA A 112 -7.21 3.95 -15.80
N VAL A 113 -7.43 4.75 -14.76
CA VAL A 113 -8.66 4.72 -13.96
C VAL A 113 -9.48 5.97 -14.28
N GLU A 114 -10.73 5.79 -14.69
CA GLU A 114 -11.64 6.91 -14.93
C GLU A 114 -11.90 7.70 -13.64
N GLY A 115 -11.95 9.03 -13.77
CA GLY A 115 -12.17 9.93 -12.63
C GLY A 115 -13.59 9.93 -12.08
N VAL A 116 -14.55 9.35 -12.81
CA VAL A 116 -15.97 9.38 -12.49
C VAL A 116 -16.49 7.95 -12.44
N PRO A 117 -17.22 7.54 -11.37
CA PRO A 117 -17.90 6.26 -11.37
C PRO A 117 -18.96 6.21 -12.47
N GLY A 118 -18.98 5.17 -13.29
CA GLY A 118 -20.05 4.94 -14.27
C GLY A 118 -21.41 4.79 -13.58
N ASP A 119 -21.51 3.87 -12.63
CA ASP A 119 -22.65 3.71 -11.72
C ASP A 119 -22.21 3.89 -10.26
N LEU A 120 -22.75 4.91 -9.60
CA LEU A 120 -22.50 5.18 -8.17
C LEU A 120 -22.95 4.03 -7.27
N GLN A 121 -23.96 3.24 -7.67
CA GLN A 121 -24.44 2.11 -6.87
C GLN A 121 -23.47 0.92 -6.90
N SER A 122 -22.61 0.84 -7.93
CA SER A 122 -21.57 -0.19 -8.03
C SER A 122 -20.36 0.08 -7.12
N VAL A 123 -20.24 1.30 -6.56
CA VAL A 123 -19.07 1.71 -5.77
C VAL A 123 -19.13 1.12 -4.36
N THR A 124 -18.18 0.25 -4.04
CA THR A 124 -18.01 -0.38 -2.73
C THR A 124 -16.91 0.30 -1.92
N ARG A 125 -17.24 0.93 -0.80
CA ARG A 125 -16.25 1.55 0.11
C ARG A 125 -16.52 1.18 1.54
N GLU A 126 -15.49 1.10 2.36
CA GLU A 126 -15.66 1.11 3.81
C GLU A 126 -15.39 2.53 4.32
N ILE A 127 -16.40 3.20 4.87
CA ILE A 127 -16.28 4.55 5.41
C ILE A 127 -16.40 4.50 6.92
N LEU A 128 -15.33 4.92 7.60
CA LEU A 128 -15.30 5.07 9.05
C LEU A 128 -15.24 6.54 9.42
N PHE A 129 -16.19 7.00 10.21
CA PHE A 129 -16.18 8.34 10.79
C PHE A 129 -15.64 8.28 12.24
N LEU A 130 -14.50 8.93 12.50
CA LEU A 130 -13.96 9.15 13.83
C LEU A 130 -14.20 10.59 14.26
N ILE A 131 -14.98 10.76 15.32
CA ILE A 131 -15.44 12.07 15.79
C ILE A 131 -14.85 12.34 17.16
N ASP A 132 -13.97 13.34 17.24
CA ASP A 132 -13.48 13.84 18.53
C ASP A 132 -14.63 14.58 19.23
N ARG A 133 -14.94 14.18 20.46
CA ARG A 133 -15.95 14.84 21.31
C ARG A 133 -15.33 15.58 22.49
N SER A 134 -14.00 15.75 22.54
CA SER A 134 -13.33 16.38 23.67
C SER A 134 -13.77 17.82 23.90
N ASP A 135 -13.99 18.17 25.17
CA ASP A 135 -14.28 19.53 25.61
C ASP A 135 -13.01 20.35 25.52
N THR A 136 -12.92 21.16 24.48
CA THR A 136 -11.96 22.26 24.46
C THR A 136 -12.75 23.50 24.10
N SER A 137 -12.39 24.65 24.70
CA SER A 137 -12.90 25.98 24.32
C SER A 137 -12.66 26.34 22.84
N SER A 138 -11.97 25.46 22.11
CA SER A 138 -11.62 25.50 20.70
C SER A 138 -11.88 24.14 20.01
N GLY A 139 -12.78 23.32 20.55
CA GLY A 139 -13.05 21.96 20.09
C GLY A 139 -13.76 21.93 18.74
N PRO A 140 -13.97 20.74 18.17
CA PRO A 140 -14.92 20.62 17.09
C PRO A 140 -16.25 21.19 17.53
N ASP A 141 -16.76 22.13 16.75
CA ASP A 141 -18.16 22.53 16.79
C ASP A 141 -18.97 21.28 16.45
N LEU A 142 -19.33 20.55 17.51
CA LEU A 142 -19.88 19.21 17.42
C LEU A 142 -21.22 19.25 16.68
N ASP A 143 -21.95 20.36 16.80
CA ASP A 143 -23.20 20.58 16.09
C ASP A 143 -22.96 20.79 14.59
N LYS A 144 -21.95 21.58 14.20
CA LYS A 144 -21.52 21.63 12.78
C LYS A 144 -21.10 20.27 12.24
N VAL A 145 -20.40 19.45 13.05
CA VAL A 145 -20.00 18.09 12.64
C VAL A 145 -21.22 17.20 12.46
N LYS A 146 -22.16 17.20 13.42
CA LYS A 146 -23.43 16.46 13.33
C LYS A 146 -24.21 16.85 12.08
N GLU A 147 -24.44 18.14 11.86
CA GLU A 147 -25.17 18.62 10.68
C GLU A 147 -24.51 18.20 9.37
N ALA A 148 -23.18 18.29 9.28
CA ALA A 148 -22.45 17.86 8.11
C ALA A 148 -22.51 16.35 7.88
N LEU A 149 -22.37 15.57 8.95
CA LEU A 149 -22.43 14.11 8.88
C LEU A 149 -23.83 13.61 8.53
N LEU A 150 -24.90 14.26 9.01
CA LEU A 150 -26.27 13.90 8.63
C LEU A 150 -26.49 14.00 7.11
N VAL A 151 -25.92 15.03 6.47
CA VAL A 151 -25.98 15.19 5.00
C VAL A 151 -25.10 14.15 4.30
N ALA A 152 -23.89 13.93 4.82
CA ALA A 152 -22.96 12.93 4.29
C ALA A 152 -23.55 11.51 4.30
N LEU A 153 -24.12 11.10 5.43
CA LEU A 153 -24.73 9.78 5.62
C LEU A 153 -25.83 9.51 4.59
N LYS A 154 -26.68 10.52 4.32
CA LYS A 154 -27.74 10.43 3.30
C LYS A 154 -27.23 10.40 1.86
N SER A 155 -25.97 10.76 1.65
CA SER A 155 -25.33 10.82 0.33
C SER A 155 -24.47 9.59 0.02
N LEU A 156 -24.37 8.63 0.96
CA LEU A 156 -23.54 7.44 0.77
C LEU A 156 -24.21 6.44 -0.18
N PRO A 157 -23.46 5.83 -1.11
CA PRO A 157 -23.95 4.70 -1.91
C PRO A 157 -24.42 3.54 -1.04
N SER A 158 -25.44 2.81 -1.50
CA SER A 158 -26.01 1.66 -0.77
C SER A 158 -24.99 0.53 -0.56
N GLY A 159 -24.06 0.34 -1.51
CA GLY A 159 -22.94 -0.60 -1.44
C GLY A 159 -21.80 -0.17 -0.49
N THR A 160 -21.99 0.83 0.36
CA THR A 160 -20.96 1.28 1.31
C THR A 160 -21.06 0.53 2.65
N LEU A 161 -19.95 0.04 3.18
CA LEU A 161 -19.82 -0.36 4.57
C LEU A 161 -19.57 0.88 5.43
N LEU A 162 -20.32 1.03 6.51
CA LEU A 162 -20.31 2.21 7.36
C LEU A 162 -20.01 1.81 8.81
N ASN A 163 -19.11 2.55 9.45
CA ASN A 163 -19.02 2.62 10.90
C ASN A 163 -18.77 4.05 11.37
N LEU A 164 -19.11 4.32 12.62
CA LEU A 164 -18.92 5.61 13.25
C LEU A 164 -18.47 5.36 14.68
N ALA A 165 -17.44 6.07 15.14
CA ALA A 165 -17.05 6.07 16.53
C ALA A 165 -16.77 7.49 17.00
N SER A 166 -17.22 7.79 18.22
CA SER A 166 -16.84 9.01 18.92
C SER A 166 -15.72 8.71 19.91
N PHE A 167 -14.81 9.65 20.12
CA PHE A 167 -13.70 9.47 21.06
C PHE A 167 -13.42 10.73 21.88
N GLY A 168 -13.03 10.52 23.13
CA GLY A 168 -12.54 11.51 24.07
C GLY A 168 -11.39 10.89 24.86
N ALA A 169 -11.58 10.66 26.15
CA ALA A 169 -10.70 9.78 26.94
C ALA A 169 -10.77 8.33 26.45
N ASP A 170 -11.98 7.88 26.16
CA ASP A 170 -12.36 6.56 25.68
C ASP A 170 -12.99 6.62 24.28
N ILE A 171 -12.98 5.49 23.58
CA ILE A 171 -13.62 5.32 22.27
C ILE A 171 -14.94 4.58 22.40
N LYS A 172 -15.97 5.11 21.73
CA LYS A 172 -17.33 4.57 21.70
C LYS A 172 -17.75 4.34 20.25
N PRO A 173 -17.56 3.12 19.72
CA PRO A 173 -18.03 2.78 18.39
C PRO A 173 -19.55 2.55 18.38
N LEU A 174 -20.20 2.90 17.26
CA LEU A 174 -21.62 2.63 17.02
C LEU A 174 -21.85 1.14 16.77
N PHE A 175 -20.97 0.52 15.98
CA PHE A 175 -21.00 -0.90 15.69
C PHE A 175 -19.65 -1.56 16.04
N PRO A 176 -19.65 -2.81 16.52
CA PRO A 176 -18.41 -3.57 16.73
C PRO A 176 -17.56 -3.74 15.46
N SER A 177 -18.22 -3.80 14.30
CA SER A 177 -17.66 -3.91 12.96
C SER A 177 -18.56 -3.14 11.98
N SER A 178 -17.97 -2.69 10.86
CA SER A 178 -18.67 -1.95 9.80
C SER A 178 -19.87 -2.73 9.24
N ARG A 179 -20.98 -2.02 8.96
CA ARG A 179 -22.22 -2.61 8.44
C ARG A 179 -22.61 -1.94 7.13
N LEU A 180 -23.26 -2.69 6.22
CA LEU A 180 -23.79 -2.12 4.98
C LEU A 180 -24.74 -0.96 5.25
N CYS A 181 -24.71 0.04 4.36
CA CYS A 181 -25.49 1.27 4.42
C CYS A 181 -26.98 1.03 4.11
N SER A 182 -27.65 0.28 4.98
CA SER A 182 -29.10 0.07 4.94
C SER A 182 -29.84 1.23 5.61
N ASN A 183 -31.15 1.36 5.35
CA ASN A 183 -32.01 2.33 6.03
C ASN A 183 -31.94 2.22 7.57
N GLU A 184 -31.83 0.99 8.09
CA GLU A 184 -31.69 0.76 9.54
C GLU A 184 -30.31 1.19 10.06
N THR A 185 -29.24 0.90 9.32
CA THR A 185 -27.89 1.37 9.65
C THR A 185 -27.83 2.90 9.70
N LEU A 186 -28.42 3.55 8.69
CA LEU A 186 -28.49 5.00 8.60
C LEU A 186 -29.32 5.61 9.73
N ARG A 187 -30.48 5.03 10.06
CA ARG A 187 -31.32 5.46 11.18
C ARG A 187 -30.55 5.42 12.50
N ARG A 188 -29.91 4.29 12.81
CA ARG A 188 -29.08 4.13 14.01
C ARG A 188 -27.89 5.09 14.04
N ALA A 189 -27.27 5.37 12.88
CA ALA A 189 -26.21 6.36 12.77
C ALA A 189 -26.70 7.79 13.06
N CYS A 190 -27.88 8.16 12.55
CA CYS A 190 -28.50 9.46 12.81
C CYS A 190 -28.88 9.61 14.29
N GLU A 191 -29.47 8.59 14.90
CA GLU A 191 -29.81 8.55 16.32
C GLU A 191 -28.55 8.69 17.19
N HIS A 192 -27.48 7.96 16.86
CA HIS A 192 -26.21 8.05 17.56
C HIS A 192 -25.59 9.45 17.47
N LEU A 193 -25.61 10.06 16.27
CA LEU A 193 -25.14 11.44 16.07
C LEU A 193 -25.94 12.45 16.91
N GLY A 194 -27.27 12.31 16.97
CA GLY A 194 -28.14 13.16 17.80
C GLY A 194 -27.84 13.05 19.30
N GLY A 195 -27.42 11.85 19.74
CA GLY A 195 -27.02 11.57 21.12
C GLY A 195 -25.60 12.01 21.49
N LEU A 196 -24.76 12.44 20.53
CA LEU A 196 -23.38 12.83 20.84
C LEU A 196 -23.34 14.08 21.75
N ARG A 197 -22.61 13.93 22.85
CA ARG A 197 -22.32 14.98 23.83
C ARG A 197 -20.82 15.18 23.97
N VAL A 198 -20.45 16.39 24.33
CA VAL A 198 -19.07 16.77 24.62
C VAL A 198 -18.56 15.98 25.84
N ASP A 199 -17.28 15.60 25.80
CA ASP A 199 -16.57 14.84 26.81
C ASP A 199 -15.50 15.69 27.49
N PRO A 200 -15.62 16.00 28.79
CA PRO A 200 -14.59 16.74 29.52
C PRO A 200 -13.30 15.93 29.74
N GLY A 201 -13.30 14.61 29.48
CA GLY A 201 -12.19 13.69 29.75
C GLY A 201 -10.92 13.83 28.89
N GLY A 202 -10.80 14.89 28.07
CA GLY A 202 -9.67 15.09 27.16
C GLY A 202 -9.76 14.28 25.86
N THR A 203 -8.64 14.16 25.13
CA THR A 203 -8.58 13.54 23.79
C THR A 203 -7.48 12.49 23.70
N ASN A 204 -7.84 11.28 23.24
CA ASN A 204 -6.92 10.17 23.00
C ASN A 204 -6.97 9.69 21.54
N LEU A 205 -6.47 10.54 20.65
CA LEU A 205 -6.42 10.24 19.21
C LEU A 205 -5.61 8.96 18.89
N LEU A 206 -4.57 8.64 19.66
CA LEU A 206 -3.76 7.45 19.42
C LEU A 206 -4.59 6.16 19.62
N ALA A 207 -5.39 6.09 20.69
CA ALA A 207 -6.28 4.96 20.93
C ALA A 207 -7.38 4.88 19.87
N ALA A 208 -7.95 6.02 19.47
CA ALA A 208 -9.00 6.05 18.44
C ALA A 208 -8.50 5.56 17.07
N LEU A 209 -7.31 6.00 16.64
CA LEU A 209 -6.68 5.49 15.43
C LEU A 209 -6.29 4.02 15.57
N GLY A 210 -5.80 3.61 16.74
CA GLY A 210 -5.49 2.19 17.03
C GLY A 210 -6.71 1.28 16.82
N TRP A 211 -7.87 1.68 17.36
CA TRP A 211 -9.13 0.96 17.15
C TRP A 211 -9.54 0.92 15.68
N ALA A 212 -9.54 2.06 14.98
CA ALA A 212 -9.98 2.12 13.58
C ALA A 212 -9.08 1.30 12.64
N LEU A 213 -7.77 1.27 12.90
CA LEU A 213 -6.81 0.49 12.11
C LEU A 213 -6.85 -1.00 12.47
N ALA A 214 -7.32 -1.36 13.66
CA ALA A 214 -7.52 -2.76 14.07
C ALA A 214 -8.85 -3.36 13.58
N GLN A 215 -9.74 -2.55 12.99
CA GLN A 215 -10.99 -3.07 12.40
C GLN A 215 -10.67 -4.04 11.25
N PRO A 216 -11.44 -5.13 11.10
CA PRO A 216 -11.21 -6.14 10.05
C PRO A 216 -11.27 -5.51 8.66
N LEU A 217 -10.35 -5.85 7.78
CA LEU A 217 -10.38 -5.39 6.39
C LEU A 217 -11.38 -6.22 5.58
N HIS A 218 -12.06 -5.55 4.64
CA HIS A 218 -13.07 -6.16 3.79
C HIS A 218 -12.61 -6.11 2.33
N HIS A 219 -12.43 -7.28 1.72
CA HIS A 219 -12.06 -7.40 0.30
C HIS A 219 -13.08 -6.71 -0.60
N GLY A 220 -12.61 -5.90 -1.55
CA GLY A 220 -13.45 -5.09 -2.43
C GLY A 220 -13.96 -3.79 -1.78
N TYR A 221 -13.62 -3.49 -0.53
CA TYR A 221 -14.06 -2.26 0.17
C TYR A 221 -12.86 -1.45 0.69
N PRO A 222 -12.20 -0.66 -0.17
CA PRO A 222 -11.12 0.22 0.26
C PRO A 222 -11.54 1.15 1.40
N ARG A 223 -10.81 1.10 2.51
CA ARG A 223 -11.12 1.84 3.74
C ARG A 223 -10.80 3.33 3.64
N GLN A 224 -11.81 4.15 3.87
CA GLN A 224 -11.78 5.60 3.93
C GLN A 224 -12.05 6.07 5.35
N LEU A 225 -11.05 6.60 6.03
CA LEU A 225 -11.15 7.07 7.40
C LEU A 225 -11.35 8.59 7.44
N PHE A 226 -12.51 9.04 7.89
CA PHE A 226 -12.82 10.46 8.08
C PHE A 226 -12.63 10.84 9.55
N LEU A 227 -11.60 11.64 9.83
CA LEU A 227 -11.21 12.05 11.18
C LEU A 227 -11.58 13.52 11.42
N PHE A 228 -12.43 13.79 12.40
CA PHE A 228 -12.76 15.16 12.84
C PHE A 228 -12.15 15.41 14.20
N THR A 229 -11.17 16.30 14.30
CA THR A 229 -10.45 16.55 15.56
C THR A 229 -9.75 17.91 15.58
N SER A 230 -9.56 18.46 16.78
CA SER A 230 -8.69 19.60 17.06
C SER A 230 -7.27 19.17 17.51
N ALA A 231 -6.99 17.85 17.48
CA ALA A 231 -5.81 17.13 18.00
C ALA A 231 -4.60 17.97 18.43
N ALA A 232 -4.20 17.79 19.68
CA ALA A 232 -3.00 18.37 20.28
C ALA A 232 -1.69 17.60 19.92
N VAL A 233 -0.55 18.27 20.07
CA VAL A 233 0.76 17.86 19.55
C VAL A 233 1.38 16.64 20.26
N GLY A 234 0.93 16.29 21.47
CA GLY A 234 1.65 15.43 22.43
C GLY A 234 2.07 14.03 21.95
N ASN A 235 1.42 13.45 20.94
CA ASN A 235 1.69 12.09 20.44
C ASN A 235 1.96 12.01 18.91
N ALA A 236 2.31 13.12 18.27
CA ALA A 236 2.42 13.20 16.81
C ALA A 236 3.32 12.12 16.18
N SER A 237 4.49 11.83 16.77
CA SER A 237 5.43 10.84 16.24
C SER A 237 4.87 9.42 16.29
N ARG A 238 4.25 9.04 17.41
CA ARG A 238 3.63 7.72 17.61
C ARG A 238 2.44 7.53 16.68
N ILE A 239 1.60 8.55 16.54
CA ILE A 239 0.45 8.56 15.63
C ILE A 239 0.91 8.41 14.18
N LEU A 240 1.88 9.20 13.73
CA LEU A 240 2.36 9.11 12.35
C LEU A 240 3.03 7.76 12.08
N ARG A 241 3.75 7.19 13.04
CA ARG A 241 4.31 5.84 12.90
C ARG A 241 3.22 4.78 12.78
N LEU A 242 2.14 4.89 13.55
CA LEU A 242 1.00 3.98 13.48
C LEU A 242 0.33 4.05 12.09
N VAL A 243 0.00 5.25 11.61
CA VAL A 243 -0.63 5.44 10.29
C VAL A 243 0.29 4.98 9.16
N ARG A 244 1.60 5.25 9.24
CA ARG A 244 2.58 4.79 8.23
C ARG A 244 2.59 3.28 8.06
N ARG A 245 2.46 2.52 9.16
CA ARG A 245 2.44 1.05 9.12
C ARG A 245 1.19 0.47 8.47
N GLN A 246 0.13 1.27 8.33
CA GLN A 246 -1.16 0.87 7.79
C GLN A 246 -1.53 1.74 6.57
N ALA A 247 -0.54 2.40 5.96
CA ALA A 247 -0.78 3.28 4.82
C ALA A 247 -1.22 2.54 3.55
N SER A 248 -0.97 1.22 3.49
CA SER A 248 -1.49 0.27 2.51
C SER A 248 -2.99 0.03 2.67
N THR A 249 -3.51 0.06 3.90
CA THR A 249 -4.85 -0.45 4.23
C THR A 249 -5.87 0.65 4.50
N VAL A 250 -5.44 1.90 4.71
CA VAL A 250 -6.34 3.02 5.01
C VAL A 250 -5.99 4.30 4.25
N ARG A 251 -7.03 5.02 3.82
CA ARG A 251 -6.94 6.39 3.32
C ARG A 251 -7.60 7.38 4.28
N CYS A 252 -6.83 8.27 4.90
CA CYS A 252 -7.34 9.20 5.91
C CYS A 252 -7.70 10.58 5.35
N PHE A 253 -8.95 10.99 5.53
CA PHE A 253 -9.44 12.35 5.34
C PHE A 253 -9.54 13.04 6.69
N SER A 254 -8.67 14.02 6.95
CA SER A 254 -8.61 14.71 8.23
C SER A 254 -9.25 16.09 8.16
N PHE A 255 -10.10 16.40 9.13
CA PHE A 255 -10.78 17.66 9.30
C PHE A 255 -10.28 18.29 10.58
N GLY A 256 -9.42 19.31 10.41
CA GLY A 256 -8.91 20.10 11.52
C GLY A 256 -9.96 21.08 11.98
N MET A 257 -10.46 20.85 13.19
CA MET A 257 -11.56 21.63 13.75
C MET A 257 -11.04 22.69 14.73
N GLY A 258 -11.52 23.92 14.58
CA GLY A 258 -11.12 25.06 15.42
C GLY A 258 -9.75 25.64 15.08
N SER A 259 -9.44 26.81 15.65
CA SER A 259 -8.19 27.55 15.43
C SER A 259 -6.95 26.84 15.98
N ARG A 260 -7.13 25.93 16.94
CA ARG A 260 -6.04 25.21 17.63
C ARG A 260 -5.71 23.84 17.03
N ALA A 261 -6.37 23.45 15.94
CA ALA A 261 -6.08 22.20 15.25
C ALA A 261 -4.62 22.10 14.82
N CYS A 262 -3.92 21.01 15.17
CA CYS A 262 -2.55 20.79 14.74
C CYS A 262 -2.46 20.49 13.23
N ARG A 263 -2.37 21.55 12.41
CA ARG A 263 -2.31 21.46 10.94
C ARG A 263 -1.19 20.55 10.45
N ARG A 264 -0.01 20.61 11.12
CA ARG A 264 1.15 19.78 10.76
C ARG A 264 0.86 18.29 10.92
N LEU A 265 0.23 17.89 12.03
CA LEU A 265 -0.10 16.49 12.29
C LEU A 265 -1.15 15.98 11.30
N LEU A 266 -2.26 16.70 11.15
CA LEU A 266 -3.37 16.26 10.28
C LEU A 266 -2.96 16.20 8.81
N LYS A 267 -2.20 17.19 8.31
CA LYS A 267 -1.60 17.13 6.96
C LYS A 267 -0.66 15.94 6.81
N ALA A 268 0.15 15.64 7.83
CA ALA A 268 1.07 14.51 7.77
C ALA A 268 0.35 13.16 7.79
N ILE A 269 -0.73 13.00 8.57
CA ILE A 269 -1.60 11.82 8.56
C ILE A 269 -2.17 11.62 7.17
N ALA A 270 -2.85 12.64 6.63
CA ALA A 270 -3.46 12.59 5.31
C ALA A 270 -2.45 12.27 4.21
N ARG A 271 -1.28 12.92 4.22
CA ARG A 271 -0.23 12.70 3.21
C ARG A 271 0.30 11.27 3.25
N VAL A 272 0.58 10.73 4.44
CA VAL A 272 1.09 9.35 4.58
C VAL A 272 0.09 8.33 4.06
N SER A 273 -1.20 8.54 4.32
CA SER A 273 -2.27 7.64 3.89
C SER A 273 -2.84 8.00 2.51
N ARG A 274 -2.20 8.86 1.72
CA ARG A 274 -2.68 9.33 0.39
C ARG A 274 -4.09 9.97 0.38
N GLY A 275 -4.54 10.48 1.51
CA GLY A 275 -5.83 11.16 1.68
C GLY A 275 -5.70 12.69 1.59
N ARG A 276 -6.64 13.42 2.23
CA ARG A 276 -6.66 14.89 2.22
C ARG A 276 -6.87 15.47 3.62
N ALA A 277 -6.34 16.66 3.84
CA ALA A 277 -6.55 17.41 5.08
C ALA A 277 -7.30 18.71 4.75
N GLU A 278 -8.45 18.89 5.38
CA GLU A 278 -9.29 20.08 5.27
C GLU A 278 -9.28 20.83 6.60
N PHE A 279 -9.26 22.16 6.50
CA PHE A 279 -9.31 23.06 7.65
C PHE A 279 -10.36 24.12 7.39
N LEU A 280 -11.02 24.54 8.47
CA LEU A 280 -12.11 25.50 8.40
C LEU A 280 -11.72 26.81 9.07
N SER A 281 -12.08 27.92 8.41
CA SER A 281 -12.17 29.20 9.09
C SER A 281 -13.47 29.27 9.92
N PRO A 282 -13.57 30.16 10.92
CA PRO A 282 -14.77 30.26 11.78
C PRO A 282 -16.09 30.49 11.01
N ALA A 283 -16.03 31.18 9.87
CA ALA A 283 -17.18 31.52 9.03
C ALA A 283 -17.50 30.44 7.97
N GLU A 284 -16.63 29.46 7.76
CA GLU A 284 -16.82 28.42 6.74
C GLU A 284 -17.73 27.30 7.23
N ARG A 285 -18.55 26.77 6.29
CA ARG A 285 -19.36 25.58 6.52
C ARG A 285 -18.53 24.31 6.31
N LEU A 286 -18.77 23.29 7.14
CA LEU A 286 -18.13 21.97 7.02
C LEU A 286 -18.68 21.15 5.85
N GLN A 287 -19.97 21.27 5.57
CA GLN A 287 -20.66 20.42 4.59
C GLN A 287 -19.99 20.42 3.20
N PRO A 288 -19.63 21.57 2.58
CA PRO A 288 -19.01 21.57 1.25
C PRO A 288 -17.66 20.83 1.20
N LYS A 289 -16.82 21.01 2.22
CA LYS A 289 -15.51 20.36 2.33
C LYS A 289 -15.64 18.86 2.57
N LEU A 290 -16.63 18.46 3.37
CA LEU A 290 -16.94 17.06 3.62
C LEU A 290 -17.44 16.37 2.35
N ILE A 291 -18.40 16.96 1.65
CA ILE A 291 -18.93 16.41 0.38
C ILE A 291 -17.83 16.32 -0.68
N LYS A 292 -16.95 17.32 -0.78
CA LYS A 292 -15.77 17.28 -1.67
C LYS A 292 -14.84 16.10 -1.32
N SER A 293 -14.62 15.85 -0.04
CA SER A 293 -13.76 14.74 0.41
C SER A 293 -14.44 13.38 0.20
N LEU A 294 -15.75 13.29 0.39
CA LEU A 294 -16.54 12.09 0.08
C LEU A 294 -16.50 11.76 -1.39
N LYS A 295 -16.69 12.74 -2.28
CA LYS A 295 -16.52 12.56 -3.73
C LYS A 295 -15.14 11.98 -4.06
N LYS A 296 -14.08 12.47 -3.42
CA LYS A 296 -12.72 11.94 -3.59
C LYS A 296 -12.55 10.51 -3.02
N ALA A 297 -13.26 10.18 -1.95
CA ALA A 297 -13.20 8.86 -1.31
C ALA A 297 -13.92 7.76 -2.11
N ILE A 298 -14.96 8.15 -2.87
CA ILE A 298 -15.78 7.24 -3.69
C ILE A 298 -15.38 7.21 -5.17
N GLU A 299 -14.32 7.92 -5.57
CA GLU A 299 -13.74 7.78 -6.91
C GLU A 299 -13.40 6.33 -7.21
N PRO A 300 -13.53 5.83 -8.45
CA PRO A 300 -13.19 4.46 -8.82
C PRO A 300 -11.79 4.08 -8.34
N ALA A 301 -11.62 2.83 -7.92
CA ALA A 301 -10.35 2.37 -7.37
C ALA A 301 -10.08 0.93 -7.76
N ILE A 302 -8.82 0.63 -8.04
CA ILE A 302 -8.32 -0.74 -8.15
C ILE A 302 -7.87 -1.16 -6.76
N SER A 303 -8.51 -2.16 -6.18
CA SER A 303 -8.21 -2.68 -4.85
C SER A 303 -7.81 -4.15 -4.91
N ASP A 304 -7.42 -4.69 -3.75
CA ASP A 304 -7.10 -6.13 -3.61
C ASP A 304 -6.01 -6.58 -4.60
N ILE A 305 -5.02 -5.71 -4.80
CA ILE A 305 -3.95 -5.91 -5.78
C ILE A 305 -3.00 -6.98 -5.25
N THR A 306 -2.75 -8.00 -6.08
CA THR A 306 -1.72 -9.02 -5.86
C THR A 306 -0.69 -8.97 -6.98
N ILE A 307 0.56 -9.30 -6.66
CA ILE A 307 1.64 -9.44 -7.64
C ILE A 307 2.24 -10.82 -7.43
N ASP A 308 2.09 -11.68 -8.42
CA ASP A 308 2.63 -13.03 -8.41
C ASP A 308 3.84 -13.10 -9.35
N TRP A 309 5.00 -13.45 -8.80
CA TRP A 309 6.24 -13.64 -9.56
C TRP A 309 6.44 -15.11 -9.88
N TYR A 310 6.41 -15.45 -11.17
CA TYR A 310 6.71 -16.78 -11.66
C TYR A 310 8.22 -16.91 -11.91
N VAL A 311 8.94 -17.39 -10.91
CA VAL A 311 10.38 -17.66 -10.97
C VAL A 311 10.65 -19.18 -10.98
N PRO A 312 11.77 -19.66 -11.54
CA PRO A 312 12.12 -21.07 -11.48
C PRO A 312 12.22 -21.57 -10.03
N ASP A 313 11.96 -22.86 -9.78
CA ASP A 313 12.03 -23.49 -8.44
C ASP A 313 13.39 -23.30 -7.73
N SER A 314 14.44 -22.96 -8.49
CA SER A 314 15.76 -22.67 -7.98
C SER A 314 15.94 -21.26 -7.39
N MET A 315 14.92 -20.42 -7.48
CA MET A 315 14.98 -19.00 -7.16
C MET A 315 13.80 -18.59 -6.29
N GLU A 316 14.03 -17.62 -5.42
CA GLU A 316 12.98 -16.93 -4.69
C GLU A 316 12.94 -15.44 -5.05
N ALA A 317 11.72 -14.91 -5.04
CA ALA A 317 11.38 -13.52 -5.34
C ALA A 317 10.77 -12.88 -4.09
N LEU A 318 11.45 -11.88 -3.51
CA LEU A 318 10.97 -11.20 -2.30
C LEU A 318 10.39 -9.83 -2.63
N LEU A 319 9.05 -9.77 -2.60
CA LEU A 319 8.27 -8.57 -2.88
C LEU A 319 8.36 -7.52 -1.77
N SER A 320 8.54 -6.26 -2.16
CA SER A 320 8.42 -5.10 -1.29
C SER A 320 7.76 -3.92 -2.01
N PRO A 321 6.68 -3.31 -1.47
CA PRO A 321 6.04 -3.64 -0.20
C PRO A 321 5.20 -4.92 -0.28
N THR A 322 5.05 -5.63 0.85
CA THR A 322 4.24 -6.86 0.94
C THR A 322 2.74 -6.58 0.85
N GLU A 323 2.30 -5.41 1.32
CA GLU A 323 0.91 -4.97 1.23
C GLU A 323 0.80 -3.82 0.24
N LEU A 324 -0.07 -3.97 -0.76
CA LEU A 324 -0.25 -2.98 -1.81
C LEU A 324 -1.51 -2.14 -1.55
N PRO A 325 -1.40 -0.80 -1.59
CA PRO A 325 -2.55 0.07 -1.43
C PRO A 325 -3.47 0.03 -2.65
N ALA A 326 -4.76 0.32 -2.43
CA ALA A 326 -5.68 0.62 -3.52
C ALA A 326 -5.18 1.83 -4.35
N LEU A 327 -5.38 1.76 -5.67
CA LEU A 327 -4.99 2.78 -6.63
C LEU A 327 -6.21 3.58 -7.09
N TYR A 328 -6.09 4.90 -7.06
CA TYR A 328 -7.09 5.85 -7.52
C TYR A 328 -6.63 6.54 -8.81
N PRO A 329 -7.50 7.29 -9.51
CA PRO A 329 -7.11 8.07 -10.68
C PRO A 329 -5.89 8.96 -10.42
N GLY A 330 -4.85 8.75 -11.22
CA GLY A 330 -3.56 9.44 -11.13
C GLY A 330 -2.54 8.81 -10.17
N ASP A 331 -2.90 7.72 -9.46
CA ASP A 331 -1.95 6.97 -8.65
C ASP A 331 -1.04 6.09 -9.53
N ARG A 332 0.14 5.78 -8.99
CA ARG A 332 1.09 4.81 -9.55
C ARG A 332 1.42 3.74 -8.53
N LEU A 333 1.61 2.52 -9.01
CA LEU A 333 2.13 1.40 -8.27
C LEU A 333 3.60 1.21 -8.63
N ILE A 334 4.46 1.25 -7.61
CA ILE A 334 5.87 0.86 -7.73
C ILE A 334 6.08 -0.25 -6.72
N SER A 335 6.52 -1.41 -7.21
CA SER A 335 6.88 -2.54 -6.37
C SER A 335 8.25 -3.05 -6.77
N TYR A 336 9.02 -3.46 -5.77
CA TYR A 336 10.35 -4.04 -5.97
C TYR A 336 10.31 -5.53 -5.64
N CYS A 337 11.19 -6.28 -6.29
CA CYS A 337 11.42 -7.68 -5.98
C CYS A 337 12.91 -7.97 -6.07
N VAL A 338 13.50 -8.49 -4.98
CA VAL A 338 14.88 -8.98 -5.01
C VAL A 338 14.85 -10.46 -5.38
N LEU A 339 15.68 -10.84 -6.36
CA LEU A 339 15.81 -12.21 -6.83
C LEU A 339 17.05 -12.86 -6.20
N TYR A 340 16.91 -14.08 -5.69
CA TYR A 340 18.06 -14.83 -5.18
C TYR A 340 17.93 -16.32 -5.42
N SER A 341 19.07 -16.97 -5.64
CA SER A 341 19.12 -18.41 -5.81
C SER A 341 19.05 -19.13 -4.45
N ILE A 342 18.12 -20.07 -4.32
CA ILE A 342 17.94 -20.90 -3.11
C ILE A 342 18.60 -22.27 -3.22
N THR A 343 18.93 -22.73 -4.43
CA THR A 343 19.63 -24.02 -4.66
C THR A 343 20.96 -24.12 -3.93
N CYS A 344 21.59 -22.98 -3.71
CA CYS A 344 22.85 -22.83 -3.01
C CYS A 344 22.73 -22.99 -1.49
N PHE A 345 21.54 -22.80 -0.91
CA PHE A 345 21.35 -22.75 0.56
C PHE A 345 20.45 -23.87 1.10
N GLY A 346 19.61 -24.48 0.24
CA GLY A 346 18.83 -25.67 0.55
C GLY A 346 19.63 -26.95 0.26
N ASP A 347 19.54 -27.94 1.16
CA ASP A 347 20.22 -29.22 0.96
C ASP A 347 19.57 -30.00 -0.19
N ARG A 348 20.39 -30.59 -1.06
CA ARG A 348 19.95 -31.42 -2.19
C ARG A 348 19.12 -32.60 -1.68
N ARG A 349 17.82 -32.60 -1.98
CA ARG A 349 17.14 -33.85 -2.34
C ARG A 349 16.74 -33.77 -3.81
N PRO A 350 17.47 -34.41 -4.74
CA PRO A 350 16.79 -34.83 -5.95
C PRO A 350 15.66 -35.75 -5.49
N LEU A 351 14.42 -35.43 -5.84
CA LEU A 351 13.33 -36.41 -5.83
C LEU A 351 13.68 -37.49 -6.86
N VAL A 352 14.65 -38.35 -6.54
CA VAL A 352 14.79 -39.65 -7.18
C VAL A 352 13.62 -40.45 -6.63
N ARG A 353 12.50 -40.43 -7.34
CA ARG A 353 11.56 -41.54 -7.25
C ARG A 353 12.33 -42.78 -7.72
N PRO A 354 12.46 -43.85 -6.93
CA PRO A 354 12.99 -45.09 -7.46
C PRO A 354 12.10 -45.52 -8.62
N ALA A 355 12.72 -45.72 -9.78
CA ALA A 355 12.06 -46.32 -10.93
C ALA A 355 11.48 -47.67 -10.51
N LEU A 356 10.16 -47.82 -10.65
CA LEU A 356 9.56 -49.13 -10.71
C LEU A 356 9.93 -49.74 -12.07
N PRO A 357 10.39 -51.00 -12.13
CA PRO A 357 10.76 -51.63 -13.38
C PRO A 357 9.49 -52.00 -14.16
N GLY A 358 9.44 -51.56 -15.43
CA GLY A 358 8.47 -52.01 -16.42
C GLY A 358 7.33 -51.02 -16.67
N GLU A 359 7.44 -50.22 -17.71
CA GLU A 359 6.79 -50.49 -18.99
C GLU A 359 7.17 -49.39 -20.00
N ASP A 360 7.62 -49.85 -21.17
CA ASP A 360 7.93 -49.04 -22.35
C ASP A 360 6.70 -48.24 -22.82
N GLY A 361 6.92 -47.02 -23.29
CA GLY A 361 5.84 -46.21 -23.88
C GLY A 361 6.24 -44.79 -24.26
N THR A 362 7.14 -44.66 -25.24
CA THR A 362 7.44 -43.41 -25.97
C THR A 362 6.17 -42.83 -26.61
N VAL A 363 5.82 -41.55 -26.38
CA VAL A 363 5.39 -40.54 -27.39
C VAL A 363 5.44 -39.10 -26.78
N PRO A 364 6.00 -38.07 -27.46
CA PRO A 364 5.97 -36.67 -27.03
C PRO A 364 4.70 -35.95 -27.53
N VAL A 365 4.17 -34.98 -26.77
CA VAL A 365 3.04 -34.14 -27.23
C VAL A 365 3.36 -32.64 -27.15
N LEU A 366 3.09 -32.01 -28.29
CA LEU A 366 3.29 -30.64 -28.74
C LEU A 366 2.65 -29.53 -27.88
N LEU A 367 3.31 -28.37 -27.89
CA LEU A 367 2.73 -27.03 -27.70
C LEU A 367 1.66 -26.74 -28.77
N PRO A 368 0.49 -26.17 -28.42
CA PRO A 368 -0.34 -25.46 -29.38
C PRO A 368 0.14 -24.02 -29.51
N GLN A 369 0.60 -23.67 -30.71
CA GLN A 369 0.51 -22.30 -31.21
C GLN A 369 -0.96 -21.95 -31.41
N LEU A 370 -1.37 -20.75 -31.01
CA LEU A 370 -2.62 -20.14 -31.47
C LEU A 370 -2.28 -18.85 -32.20
N GLY A 371 -2.32 -18.94 -33.52
CA GLY A 371 -2.62 -17.83 -34.42
C GLY A 371 -4.07 -17.94 -34.87
N GLY A 372 -4.72 -16.79 -35.01
CA GLY A 372 -6.10 -16.60 -35.44
C GLY A 372 -6.53 -15.19 -35.12
#